data_AF-A0A4R3DW60-F1
#
_entry.id   AF-A0A4R3DW60-F1
#
_cell.length_a   1.000
_cell.length_b   1.000
_cell.length_c   1.000
_cell.angle_alpha   90.00
_cell.angle_beta   90.00
_cell.angle_gamma   90.00
#
_symmetry.space_group_name_H-M   'P 1'
#
loop_
_entity.id
_entity.type
_entity.pdbx_description
1 polymer ?
#
loop_
_entity_poly.entity_id
_entity_poly.type
_entity_poly.pdbx_seq_one_letter_code
_entity_poly.pdbx_strand_id
1 'polypeptide(L)'
;MQIPIKRAIERVPGGMMVVPLLIGALITTFFPGTPQFFGSFTGALFSGSLTILAVFYVCMGASIDFKATPYILKKGGTLFAVKVGLAVALGVTFGRFLGEAPVTAGMFAGLSTLAVVAAMNDTNGGLYMALMGQYGRPRDVGAYTIMTLESGPFLTMVTLGVAGLSAFPWQTLVGSILPLLVGMLLGNLDREMREFLSRAIPVMIPFFAFALGAGLDLAKVWHAGLLGLGLGVAVVIVTGIPLFLADRATGGTGVAGVAAASTAGNAAAVPAIVAAANPAYADATAPATILVAACVVVTSILVPLATAWTYKTFGRPVDPDAEVEPAEAAPPIATPAGH
;
A
#
# COMPACT_ATOMS: atom_id res chain seq x y z
N MET A 1 -31.88 -8.69 13.33
CA MET A 1 -30.80 -7.77 13.78
C MET A 1 -29.65 -7.87 12.80
N GLN A 2 -29.22 -6.75 12.21
CA GLN A 2 -28.04 -6.70 11.34
C GLN A 2 -26.79 -6.53 12.22
N ILE A 3 -25.81 -7.43 12.11
CA ILE A 3 -24.53 -7.30 12.81
C ILE A 3 -23.59 -6.45 11.93
N PRO A 4 -23.08 -5.31 12.42
CA PRO A 4 -22.30 -4.37 11.59
C PRO A 4 -20.83 -4.82 11.45
N ILE A 5 -20.59 -5.98 10.83
CA ILE A 5 -19.26 -6.63 10.73
C ILE A 5 -18.22 -5.71 10.09
N LYS A 6 -18.52 -5.17 8.89
CA LYS A 6 -17.60 -4.28 8.17
C LYS A 6 -17.20 -3.07 9.03
N ARG A 7 -18.17 -2.41 9.65
CA ARG A 7 -17.92 -1.27 10.54
C ARG A 7 -17.10 -1.67 11.76
N ALA A 8 -17.27 -2.88 12.30
CA ALA A 8 -16.46 -3.38 13.40
C ALA A 8 -14.99 -3.60 12.98
N ILE A 9 -14.75 -4.14 11.79
CA ILE A 9 -13.40 -4.32 11.23
C ILE A 9 -12.73 -2.96 10.98
N GLU A 10 -13.46 -2.01 10.39
CA GLU A 10 -12.95 -0.67 10.06
C GLU A 10 -12.68 0.21 11.28
N ARG A 11 -13.16 -0.15 12.47
CA ARG A 11 -12.75 0.52 13.73
C ARG A 11 -11.29 0.25 14.08
N VAL A 12 -10.72 -0.84 13.57
CA VAL A 12 -9.30 -1.14 13.74
C VAL A 12 -8.54 -0.46 12.59
N PRO A 13 -7.54 0.39 12.88
CA PRO A 13 -6.67 0.96 11.84
C PRO A 13 -5.97 -0.14 11.04
N GLY A 14 -6.09 -0.11 9.71
CA GLY A 14 -5.62 -1.20 8.85
C GLY A 14 -6.41 -2.51 8.99
N GLY A 15 -7.58 -2.48 9.64
CA GLY A 15 -8.34 -3.66 10.06
C GLY A 15 -8.79 -4.56 8.91
N MET A 16 -9.08 -3.98 7.73
CA MET A 16 -9.43 -4.76 6.53
C MET A 16 -8.31 -5.70 6.09
N MET A 17 -7.05 -5.40 6.44
CA MET A 17 -5.90 -6.27 6.22
C MET A 17 -5.63 -7.16 7.44
N VAL A 18 -5.50 -6.55 8.63
CA VAL A 18 -4.98 -7.25 9.81
C VAL A 18 -5.96 -8.24 10.40
N VAL A 19 -7.26 -7.90 10.46
CA VAL A 19 -8.25 -8.78 11.08
C VAL A 19 -8.39 -10.09 10.30
N PRO A 20 -8.58 -10.10 8.96
CA PRO A 20 -8.65 -11.34 8.20
C PRO A 20 -7.35 -12.15 8.23
N LEU A 21 -6.19 -11.47 8.19
CA LEU A 21 -4.88 -12.12 8.32
C LEU A 21 -4.75 -12.87 9.66
N LEU A 22 -5.10 -12.22 10.77
CA LEU A 22 -5.08 -12.87 12.08
C LEU A 22 -6.08 -14.03 12.16
N ILE A 23 -7.27 -13.90 11.55
CA ILE A 23 -8.24 -14.99 11.50
C ILE A 23 -7.66 -16.20 10.75
N GLY A 24 -7.03 -16.00 9.59
CA GLY A 24 -6.37 -17.07 8.83
C GLY A 24 -5.27 -17.76 9.64
N ALA A 25 -4.43 -16.97 10.33
CA ALA A 25 -3.36 -17.46 11.17
C ALA A 25 -3.88 -18.24 12.40
N LEU A 26 -4.93 -17.74 13.05
CA LEU A 26 -5.58 -18.41 14.18
C LEU A 26 -6.18 -19.75 13.77
N ILE A 27 -6.92 -19.80 12.66
CA ILE A 27 -7.50 -21.06 12.18
C ILE A 27 -6.40 -22.07 11.88
N THR A 28 -5.34 -21.68 11.18
CA THR A 28 -4.27 -22.64 10.82
C THR A 28 -3.42 -23.04 12.04
N THR A 29 -3.28 -22.17 13.03
CA THR A 29 -2.55 -22.51 14.27
C THR A 29 -3.34 -23.52 15.13
N PHE A 30 -4.64 -23.31 15.33
CA PHE A 30 -5.47 -24.18 16.17
C PHE A 30 -6.05 -25.39 15.42
N PHE A 31 -6.19 -25.28 14.09
CA PHE A 31 -6.76 -26.29 13.21
C PHE A 31 -5.93 -26.42 11.91
N PRO A 32 -4.65 -26.86 12.01
CA PRO A 32 -3.72 -26.86 10.87
C PRO A 32 -4.16 -27.71 9.67
N GLY A 33 -5.00 -28.73 9.91
CA GLY A 33 -5.54 -29.57 8.85
C GLY A 33 -6.75 -28.98 8.12
N THR A 34 -7.28 -27.82 8.51
CA THR A 34 -8.51 -27.24 7.93
C THR A 34 -8.44 -27.09 6.39
N PRO A 35 -7.36 -26.53 5.79
CA PRO A 35 -7.27 -26.40 4.34
C PRO A 35 -7.31 -27.75 3.62
N GLN A 36 -6.59 -28.75 4.13
CA GLN A 36 -6.50 -30.09 3.53
C GLN A 36 -7.77 -30.91 3.76
N PHE A 37 -8.39 -30.78 4.94
CA PHE A 37 -9.61 -31.49 5.31
C PHE A 37 -10.77 -31.11 4.40
N PHE A 38 -10.98 -29.81 4.17
CA PHE A 38 -12.04 -29.38 3.26
C PHE A 38 -11.64 -29.46 1.79
N GLY A 39 -10.35 -29.27 1.47
CA GLY A 39 -9.83 -29.31 0.09
C GLY A 39 -10.62 -28.42 -0.87
N SER A 40 -10.52 -28.71 -2.17
CA SER A 40 -11.36 -28.10 -3.21
C SER A 40 -11.44 -26.56 -3.08
N PHE A 41 -12.64 -25.97 -3.26
CA PHE A 41 -12.90 -24.54 -3.18
C PHE A 41 -12.58 -23.92 -1.80
N THR A 42 -12.93 -24.60 -0.71
CA THR A 42 -12.70 -24.08 0.64
C THR A 42 -11.21 -24.03 0.96
N GLY A 43 -10.47 -25.11 0.68
CA GLY A 43 -9.01 -25.15 0.86
C GLY A 43 -8.29 -24.15 -0.03
N ALA A 44 -8.76 -23.94 -1.26
CA ALA A 44 -8.21 -22.93 -2.17
C ALA A 44 -8.31 -21.49 -1.61
N LEU A 45 -9.30 -21.19 -0.77
CA LEU A 45 -9.39 -19.88 -0.11
C LEU A 45 -8.26 -19.64 0.89
N PHE A 46 -7.72 -20.69 1.50
CA PHE A 46 -6.60 -20.60 2.46
C PHE A 46 -5.25 -20.50 1.76
N SER A 47 -5.09 -21.05 0.55
CA SER A 47 -3.81 -21.06 -0.17
C SER A 47 -3.75 -20.11 -1.37
N GLY A 48 -4.87 -19.50 -1.77
CA GLY A 48 -5.01 -18.72 -2.99
C GLY A 48 -4.50 -17.27 -2.94
N SER A 49 -3.60 -16.93 -2.00
CA SER A 49 -3.15 -15.54 -1.80
C SER A 49 -2.59 -14.91 -3.07
N LEU A 50 -1.65 -15.57 -3.75
CA LEU A 50 -1.01 -15.08 -4.98
C LEU A 50 -2.02 -14.85 -6.11
N THR A 51 -3.00 -15.74 -6.28
CA THR A 51 -4.03 -15.62 -7.32
C THR A 51 -4.94 -14.42 -7.06
N ILE A 52 -5.41 -14.26 -5.81
CA ILE A 52 -6.26 -13.11 -5.43
C ILE A 52 -5.47 -11.80 -5.58
N LEU A 53 -4.18 -11.81 -5.24
CA LEU A 53 -3.29 -10.65 -5.42
C LEU A 53 -3.10 -10.28 -6.89
N ALA A 54 -2.95 -11.26 -7.79
CA ALA A 54 -2.86 -10.99 -9.21
C ALA A 54 -4.13 -10.29 -9.73
N VAL A 55 -5.32 -10.76 -9.33
CA VAL A 55 -6.60 -10.10 -9.65
C VAL A 55 -6.66 -8.70 -9.05
N PHE A 56 -6.22 -8.54 -7.79
CA PHE A 56 -6.15 -7.23 -7.13
C PHE A 56 -5.28 -6.24 -7.91
N TYR A 57 -4.13 -6.66 -8.45
CA TYR A 57 -3.29 -5.78 -9.28
C TYR A 57 -3.91 -5.43 -10.64
N VAL A 58 -4.72 -6.33 -11.24
CA VAL A 58 -5.54 -5.96 -12.41
C VAL A 58 -6.54 -4.86 -12.03
N CYS A 59 -7.26 -5.03 -10.92
CA CYS A 59 -8.23 -4.04 -10.45
C CYS A 59 -7.57 -2.70 -10.11
N MET A 60 -6.41 -2.73 -9.43
CA MET A 60 -5.62 -1.55 -9.14
C MET A 60 -5.14 -0.86 -10.41
N GLY A 61 -4.60 -1.62 -11.36
CA GLY A 61 -4.13 -1.08 -12.63
C GLY A 61 -5.23 -0.34 -13.38
N ALA A 62 -6.46 -0.89 -13.39
CA ALA A 62 -7.60 -0.27 -14.05
C ALA A 62 -7.97 1.11 -13.51
N SER A 63 -7.65 1.40 -12.23
CA SER A 63 -7.88 2.70 -11.63
C SER A 63 -6.91 3.80 -12.10
N ILE A 64 -5.82 3.45 -12.79
CA ILE A 64 -4.80 4.40 -13.25
C ILE A 64 -5.25 5.07 -14.55
N ASP A 65 -5.22 6.40 -14.60
CA ASP A 65 -5.56 7.20 -15.78
C ASP A 65 -4.31 7.79 -16.45
N PHE A 66 -4.19 7.62 -17.77
CA PHE A 66 -3.10 8.23 -18.56
C PHE A 66 -3.22 9.75 -18.70
N LYS A 67 -4.41 10.33 -18.47
CA LYS A 67 -4.65 11.78 -18.60
C LYS A 67 -4.30 12.54 -17.32
N ALA A 68 -3.08 12.39 -16.83
CA ALA A 68 -2.59 13.17 -15.70
C ALA A 68 -2.30 14.62 -16.14
N THR A 69 -2.83 15.60 -15.38
CA THR A 69 -2.46 17.01 -15.59
C THR A 69 -0.98 17.23 -15.27
N PRO A 70 -0.31 18.25 -15.85
CA PRO A 70 1.08 18.56 -15.53
C PRO A 70 1.33 18.74 -14.02
N TYR A 71 0.33 19.26 -13.30
CA TYR A 71 0.33 19.36 -11.85
C TYR A 71 0.41 17.99 -11.16
N ILE A 72 -0.48 17.06 -11.54
CA ILE A 72 -0.52 15.69 -10.97
C ILE A 72 0.80 14.96 -11.28
N LEU A 73 1.32 15.11 -12.50
CA LEU A 73 2.57 14.49 -12.90
C LEU A 73 3.76 15.04 -12.09
N LYS A 74 3.85 16.37 -11.93
CA LYS A 74 4.90 17.00 -11.13
C LYS A 74 4.81 16.56 -9.67
N LYS A 75 3.65 16.67 -9.04
CA LYS A 75 3.50 16.40 -7.61
C LYS A 75 3.56 14.90 -7.31
N GLY A 76 2.69 14.10 -7.94
CA GLY A 76 2.66 12.66 -7.76
C GLY A 76 3.95 11.99 -8.19
N GLY A 77 4.54 12.41 -9.31
CA GLY A 77 5.83 11.89 -9.78
C GLY A 77 6.99 12.23 -8.84
N THR A 78 7.01 13.42 -8.23
CA THR A 78 8.04 13.78 -7.25
C THR A 78 7.91 12.95 -5.98
N LEU A 79 6.71 12.80 -5.43
CA LEU A 79 6.49 12.00 -4.22
C LEU A 79 6.83 10.52 -4.47
N PHE A 80 6.39 9.97 -5.60
CA PHE A 80 6.75 8.64 -6.08
C PHE A 80 8.28 8.47 -6.16
N ALA A 81 8.97 9.36 -6.88
CA ALA A 81 10.41 9.25 -7.09
C ALA A 81 11.21 9.35 -5.79
N VAL A 82 10.79 10.22 -4.87
CA VAL A 82 11.43 10.37 -3.55
C VAL A 82 11.22 9.12 -2.71
N LYS A 83 10.01 8.55 -2.70
CA LYS A 83 9.71 7.36 -1.90
C LYS A 83 10.46 6.13 -2.41
N VAL A 84 10.38 5.87 -3.72
CA VAL A 84 11.09 4.77 -4.37
C VAL A 84 12.61 4.95 -4.27
N GLY A 85 13.12 6.16 -4.51
CA GLY A 85 14.55 6.46 -4.40
C GLY A 85 15.09 6.23 -2.99
N LEU A 86 14.32 6.61 -1.97
CA LEU A 86 14.67 6.34 -0.58
C LEU A 86 14.63 4.85 -0.26
N ALA A 87 13.61 4.11 -0.72
CA ALA A 87 13.55 2.67 -0.56
C ALA A 87 14.73 1.97 -1.26
N VAL A 88 15.18 2.46 -2.43
CA VAL A 88 16.40 1.98 -3.09
C VAL A 88 17.63 2.24 -2.24
N ALA A 89 17.78 3.46 -1.70
CA ALA A 89 18.91 3.78 -0.83
C ALA A 89 18.94 2.90 0.43
N LEU A 90 17.77 2.67 1.06
CA LEU A 90 17.63 1.75 2.19
C LEU A 90 17.90 0.31 1.77
N GLY A 91 17.40 -0.13 0.62
CA GLY A 91 17.64 -1.46 0.08
C GLY A 91 19.13 -1.74 -0.14
N VAL A 92 19.86 -0.80 -0.76
CA VAL A 92 21.32 -0.89 -0.94
C VAL A 92 22.04 -0.91 0.42
N THR A 93 21.60 -0.06 1.35
CA THR A 93 22.25 0.06 2.67
C THR A 93 22.04 -1.21 3.49
N PHE A 94 20.79 -1.60 3.73
CA PHE A 94 20.45 -2.81 4.49
C PHE A 94 20.89 -4.07 3.76
N GLY A 95 20.89 -4.09 2.42
CA GLY A 95 21.38 -5.23 1.66
C GLY A 95 22.86 -5.52 1.88
N ARG A 96 23.69 -4.48 2.05
CA ARG A 96 25.11 -4.67 2.41
C ARG A 96 25.30 -5.21 3.83
N PHE A 97 24.40 -4.92 4.76
CA PHE A 97 24.54 -5.32 6.16
C PHE A 97 23.83 -6.64 6.50
N LEU A 98 22.64 -6.88 5.94
CA LEU A 98 21.76 -8.00 6.28
C LEU A 98 21.73 -9.07 5.18
N GLY A 99 21.98 -8.71 3.92
CA GLY A 99 21.81 -9.62 2.80
C GLY A 99 20.33 -9.96 2.55
N GLU A 100 20.11 -11.19 2.08
CA GLU A 100 18.80 -11.75 1.74
C GLU A 100 18.10 -12.38 2.95
N ALA A 101 18.88 -12.98 3.85
CA ALA A 101 18.41 -13.66 5.04
C ALA A 101 17.88 -12.65 6.09
N PRO A 102 16.87 -13.05 6.89
CA PRO A 102 16.48 -12.25 8.04
C PRO A 102 17.52 -12.37 9.16
N VAL A 103 17.56 -11.35 10.03
CA VAL A 103 18.27 -11.44 11.30
C VAL A 103 17.72 -12.61 12.11
N THR A 104 18.60 -13.50 12.56
CA THR A 104 18.21 -14.78 13.17
C THR A 104 17.92 -14.70 14.66
N ALA A 105 18.48 -13.72 15.37
CA ALA A 105 18.39 -13.62 16.83
C ALA A 105 18.43 -12.19 17.35
N GLY A 106 18.04 -12.02 18.62
CA GLY A 106 18.06 -10.74 19.33
C GLY A 106 16.85 -9.84 19.05
N MET A 107 16.96 -8.57 19.43
CA MET A 107 15.86 -7.59 19.33
C MET A 107 15.39 -7.36 17.89
N PHE A 108 16.26 -7.57 16.89
CA PHE A 108 15.97 -7.39 15.48
C PHE A 108 15.60 -8.69 14.76
N ALA A 109 15.37 -9.79 15.49
CA ALA A 109 15.02 -11.08 14.88
C ALA A 109 13.82 -10.97 13.94
N GLY A 110 13.98 -11.46 12.71
CA GLY A 110 12.98 -11.36 11.65
C GLY A 110 13.11 -10.12 10.75
N LEU A 111 13.89 -9.10 11.14
CA LEU A 111 14.19 -7.97 10.25
C LEU A 111 15.00 -8.46 9.06
N SER A 112 14.61 -8.06 7.85
CA SER A 112 15.35 -8.37 6.62
C SER A 112 15.34 -7.16 5.70
N THR A 113 16.25 -7.14 4.73
CA THR A 113 16.23 -6.12 3.66
C THR A 113 14.88 -6.12 2.93
N LEU A 114 14.31 -7.31 2.70
CA LEU A 114 12.97 -7.47 2.11
C LEU A 114 11.89 -6.79 2.96
N ALA A 115 11.88 -6.98 4.28
CA ALA A 115 10.90 -6.34 5.15
C ALA A 115 10.98 -4.81 5.10
N VAL A 116 12.20 -4.26 5.14
CA VAL A 116 12.43 -2.81 5.08
C VAL A 116 11.97 -2.25 3.74
N VAL A 117 12.41 -2.83 2.63
CA VAL A 117 12.06 -2.35 1.29
C VAL A 117 10.56 -2.47 1.05
N ALA A 118 9.94 -3.61 1.37
CA ALA A 118 8.51 -3.82 1.17
C ALA A 118 7.65 -2.86 2.02
N ALA A 119 8.07 -2.53 3.25
CA ALA A 119 7.35 -1.58 4.09
C ALA A 119 7.46 -0.12 3.60
N MET A 120 8.60 0.24 2.99
CA MET A 120 8.94 1.62 2.61
C MET A 120 8.51 1.98 1.19
N ASN A 121 8.38 0.99 0.28
CA ASN A 121 8.08 1.22 -1.13
C ASN A 121 6.62 1.52 -1.44
N ASP A 122 5.68 1.28 -0.53
CA ASP A 122 4.25 1.35 -0.84
C ASP A 122 3.56 2.48 -0.07
N THR A 123 2.50 3.09 -0.62
CA THR A 123 1.67 4.11 0.03
C THR A 123 0.23 3.63 0.10
N ASN A 124 -0.41 3.78 1.26
CA ASN A 124 -1.84 3.49 1.38
C ASN A 124 -2.65 4.58 0.65
N GLY A 125 -3.07 4.30 -0.59
CA GLY A 125 -3.84 5.23 -1.40
C GLY A 125 -5.17 5.66 -0.84
N GLY A 126 -5.92 4.72 -0.24
CA GLY A 126 -7.18 5.05 0.40
C GLY A 126 -7.00 6.05 1.54
N LEU A 127 -5.95 5.85 2.34
CA LEU A 127 -5.58 6.76 3.43
C LEU A 127 -5.10 8.11 2.90
N TYR A 128 -4.21 8.11 1.91
CA TYR A 128 -3.70 9.33 1.27
C TYR A 128 -4.84 10.17 0.69
N MET A 129 -5.71 9.56 -0.13
CA MET A 129 -6.83 10.25 -0.77
C MET A 129 -7.82 10.80 0.25
N ALA A 130 -8.12 10.05 1.32
CA ALA A 130 -8.99 10.52 2.40
C ALA A 130 -8.38 11.75 3.12
N LEU A 131 -7.08 11.71 3.42
CA LEU A 131 -6.38 12.82 4.06
C LEU A 131 -6.26 14.03 3.13
N MET A 132 -6.03 13.85 1.83
CA MET A 132 -5.99 14.95 0.87
C MET A 132 -7.38 15.53 0.61
N GLY A 133 -8.44 14.73 0.65
CA GLY A 133 -9.81 15.22 0.60
C GLY A 133 -10.18 16.09 1.81
N GLN A 134 -9.52 15.89 2.96
CA GLN A 134 -9.77 16.66 4.19
C GLN A 134 -8.82 17.85 4.39
N TYR A 135 -7.54 17.67 4.09
CA TYR A 135 -6.47 18.63 4.43
C TYR A 135 -5.68 19.13 3.22
N GLY A 136 -5.91 18.57 2.04
CA GLY A 136 -5.18 18.89 0.81
C GLY A 136 -5.99 19.78 -0.14
N ARG A 137 -5.38 20.10 -1.29
CA ARG A 137 -6.10 20.74 -2.40
C ARG A 137 -6.85 19.67 -3.19
N PRO A 138 -7.97 19.99 -3.88
CA PRO A 138 -8.68 19.01 -4.71
C PRO A 138 -7.77 18.28 -5.71
N ARG A 139 -6.83 19.01 -6.32
CA ARG A 139 -5.81 18.48 -7.24
C ARG A 139 -4.75 17.58 -6.58
N ASP A 140 -4.57 17.63 -5.26
CA ASP A 140 -3.61 16.79 -4.51
C ASP A 140 -4.08 15.34 -4.36
N VAL A 141 -5.40 15.11 -4.38
CA VAL A 141 -5.98 13.77 -4.34
C VAL A 141 -5.52 12.95 -5.55
N GLY A 142 -5.52 13.58 -6.73
CA GLY A 142 -5.11 12.94 -7.99
C GLY A 142 -3.62 12.59 -8.09
N ALA A 143 -2.77 13.12 -7.20
CA ALA A 143 -1.34 12.77 -7.18
C ALA A 143 -1.13 11.26 -6.92
N TYR A 144 -2.04 10.62 -6.20
CA TYR A 144 -1.97 9.18 -5.93
C TYR A 144 -2.05 8.32 -7.20
N THR A 145 -2.69 8.80 -8.27
CA THR A 145 -2.76 8.08 -9.55
C THR A 145 -1.37 7.78 -10.12
N ILE A 146 -0.38 8.65 -9.89
CA ILE A 146 1.02 8.38 -10.26
C ILE A 146 1.70 7.54 -9.19
N MET A 147 1.47 7.85 -7.92
CA MET A 147 2.14 7.16 -6.82
C MET A 147 1.80 5.68 -6.76
N THR A 148 0.57 5.27 -7.08
CA THR A 148 0.16 3.86 -7.05
C THR A 148 0.98 2.93 -7.97
N LEU A 149 1.82 3.48 -8.87
CA LEU A 149 2.83 2.70 -9.60
C LEU A 149 3.88 2.08 -8.68
N GLU A 150 4.05 2.61 -7.47
CA GLU A 150 4.94 2.03 -6.46
C GLU A 150 4.36 0.82 -5.74
N SER A 151 3.03 0.66 -5.83
CA SER A 151 2.36 -0.44 -5.20
C SER A 151 2.73 -1.76 -5.87
N GLY A 152 3.31 -2.64 -5.06
CA GLY A 152 3.47 -4.04 -5.37
C GLY A 152 4.88 -4.56 -5.58
N PRO A 153 5.00 -5.79 -6.09
CA PRO A 153 6.24 -6.56 -6.02
C PRO A 153 7.32 -6.05 -6.98
N PHE A 154 6.94 -5.43 -8.10
CA PHE A 154 7.88 -5.04 -9.15
C PHE A 154 8.99 -4.11 -8.65
N LEU A 155 8.64 -2.96 -8.06
CA LEU A 155 9.66 -2.01 -7.57
C LEU A 155 10.46 -2.57 -6.40
N THR A 156 9.85 -3.43 -5.58
CA THR A 156 10.58 -4.12 -4.50
C THR A 156 11.63 -5.06 -5.07
N MET A 157 11.31 -5.88 -6.07
CA MET A 157 12.28 -6.76 -6.72
C MET A 157 13.38 -5.97 -7.47
N VAL A 158 13.01 -4.89 -8.15
CA VAL A 158 13.99 -3.99 -8.78
C VAL A 158 14.93 -3.39 -7.74
N THR A 159 14.38 -2.92 -6.61
CA THR A 159 15.17 -2.35 -5.51
C THR A 159 16.14 -3.38 -4.93
N LEU A 160 15.69 -4.60 -4.68
CA LEU A 160 16.53 -5.69 -4.16
C LEU A 160 17.61 -6.09 -5.18
N GLY A 161 17.28 -6.16 -6.47
CA GLY A 161 18.24 -6.41 -7.53
C GLY A 161 19.31 -5.31 -7.64
N VAL A 162 18.91 -4.04 -7.55
CA VAL A 162 19.84 -2.87 -7.52
C VAL A 162 20.72 -2.90 -6.27
N ALA A 163 20.21 -3.38 -5.15
CA ALA A 163 20.98 -3.58 -3.92
C ALA A 163 22.04 -4.70 -4.02
N GLY A 164 22.08 -5.43 -5.14
CA GLY A 164 22.98 -6.57 -5.34
C GLY A 164 22.51 -7.83 -4.61
N LEU A 165 21.26 -7.85 -4.13
CA LEU A 165 20.65 -9.01 -3.48
C LEU A 165 19.92 -9.83 -4.53
N SER A 166 20.54 -10.94 -4.94
CA SER A 166 20.06 -11.94 -5.90
C SER A 166 19.52 -11.45 -7.26
N ALA A 167 19.77 -12.22 -8.30
CA ALA A 167 19.17 -11.99 -9.61
C ALA A 167 17.73 -12.54 -9.65
N PHE A 168 16.74 -11.65 -9.86
CA PHE A 168 15.40 -12.07 -10.20
C PHE A 168 15.33 -12.46 -11.69
N PRO A 169 14.73 -13.59 -12.06
CA PRO A 169 14.47 -13.92 -13.46
C PRO A 169 13.68 -12.80 -14.13
N TRP A 170 14.09 -12.39 -15.33
CA TRP A 170 13.42 -11.28 -16.04
C TRP A 170 11.94 -11.60 -16.31
N GLN A 171 11.58 -12.87 -16.49
CA GLN A 171 10.21 -13.33 -16.63
C GLN A 171 9.38 -13.02 -15.39
N THR A 172 9.97 -13.16 -14.20
CA THR A 172 9.28 -12.86 -12.94
C THR A 172 9.14 -11.36 -12.74
N LEU A 173 10.14 -10.56 -13.13
CA LEU A 173 10.02 -9.10 -13.14
C LEU A 173 8.89 -8.64 -14.06
N VAL A 174 8.85 -9.13 -15.30
CA VAL A 174 7.75 -8.85 -16.24
C VAL A 174 6.41 -9.36 -15.71
N GLY A 175 6.36 -10.60 -15.22
CA GLY A 175 5.17 -11.21 -14.64
C GLY A 175 4.59 -10.43 -13.45
N SER A 176 5.45 -9.74 -12.69
CA SER A 176 5.04 -8.97 -11.52
C SER A 176 4.38 -7.62 -11.85
N ILE A 177 4.60 -7.08 -13.06
CA ILE A 177 3.99 -5.82 -13.52
C ILE A 177 2.85 -6.07 -14.52
N LEU A 178 2.85 -7.22 -15.21
CA LEU A 178 1.84 -7.55 -16.23
C LEU A 178 0.38 -7.41 -15.76
N PRO A 179 -0.04 -7.92 -14.58
CA PRO A 179 -1.41 -7.73 -14.10
C PRO A 179 -1.80 -6.25 -13.99
N LEU A 180 -0.90 -5.41 -13.46
CA LEU A 180 -1.10 -3.97 -13.37
C LEU A 180 -1.25 -3.33 -14.75
N LEU A 181 -0.40 -3.70 -15.72
CA LEU A 181 -0.45 -3.18 -17.08
C LEU A 181 -1.73 -3.60 -17.82
N VAL A 182 -2.18 -4.85 -17.65
CA VAL A 182 -3.45 -5.33 -18.20
C VAL A 182 -4.61 -4.54 -17.62
N GLY A 183 -4.62 -4.35 -16.30
CA GLY A 183 -5.60 -3.49 -15.64
C GLY A 183 -5.62 -2.08 -16.23
N MET A 184 -4.46 -1.45 -16.31
CA MET A 184 -4.29 -0.09 -16.83
C MET A 184 -4.79 0.02 -18.27
N LEU A 185 -4.49 -0.95 -19.12
CA LEU A 185 -5.02 -1.02 -20.47
C LEU A 185 -6.55 -1.06 -20.46
N LEU A 186 -7.15 -1.99 -19.71
CA LEU A 186 -8.61 -2.14 -19.62
C LEU A 186 -9.30 -0.86 -19.16
N GLY A 187 -8.81 -0.25 -18.08
CA GLY A 187 -9.42 0.95 -17.51
C GLY A 187 -9.27 2.21 -18.36
N ASN A 188 -8.28 2.26 -19.27
CA ASN A 188 -8.12 3.36 -20.21
C ASN A 188 -8.84 3.12 -21.54
N LEU A 189 -9.09 1.86 -21.92
CA LEU A 189 -9.93 1.51 -23.07
C LEU A 189 -11.42 1.70 -22.77
N ASP A 190 -11.85 1.44 -21.54
CA ASP A 190 -13.25 1.50 -21.14
C ASP A 190 -13.41 2.11 -19.73
N ARG A 191 -14.10 3.25 -19.66
CA ARG A 191 -14.36 3.98 -18.41
C ARG A 191 -15.34 3.24 -17.49
N GLU A 192 -16.32 2.52 -18.04
CA GLU A 192 -17.25 1.72 -17.24
C GLU A 192 -16.49 0.54 -16.60
N MET A 193 -15.59 -0.09 -17.36
CA MET A 193 -14.71 -1.12 -16.80
C MET A 193 -13.77 -0.59 -15.73
N ARG A 194 -13.22 0.62 -15.89
CA ARG A 194 -12.46 1.28 -14.82
C ARG A 194 -13.31 1.41 -13.55
N GLU A 195 -14.51 1.97 -13.65
CA GLU A 195 -15.38 2.16 -12.49
C GLU A 195 -15.78 0.84 -11.83
N PHE A 196 -16.08 -0.18 -12.64
CA PHE A 196 -16.41 -1.52 -12.17
C PHE A 196 -15.24 -2.16 -11.42
N LEU A 197 -14.06 -2.23 -12.04
CA LEU A 197 -12.88 -2.90 -11.48
C LEU A 197 -12.30 -2.16 -10.26
N SER A 198 -12.33 -0.83 -10.26
CA SER A 198 -11.79 -0.02 -9.15
C SER A 198 -12.53 -0.29 -7.83
N ARG A 199 -13.82 -0.63 -7.88
CA ARG A 199 -14.63 -0.97 -6.68
C ARG A 199 -14.20 -2.28 -6.03
N ALA A 200 -13.54 -3.17 -6.77
CA ALA A 200 -13.09 -4.47 -6.26
C ALA A 200 -11.84 -4.38 -5.39
N ILE A 201 -11.01 -3.33 -5.55
CA ILE A 201 -9.75 -3.15 -4.82
C ILE A 201 -9.93 -3.33 -3.29
N PRO A 202 -10.79 -2.56 -2.59
CA PRO A 202 -10.98 -2.72 -1.14
C PRO A 202 -11.67 -4.04 -0.76
N VAL A 203 -12.40 -4.66 -1.69
CA VAL A 203 -13.10 -5.94 -1.46
C VAL A 203 -12.10 -7.10 -1.43
N MET A 204 -11.05 -7.06 -2.26
CA MET A 204 -10.07 -8.16 -2.36
C MET A 204 -9.11 -8.22 -1.17
N ILE A 205 -8.84 -7.08 -0.51
CA ILE A 205 -7.93 -6.98 0.66
C ILE A 205 -8.19 -8.06 1.71
N PRO A 206 -9.40 -8.18 2.28
CA PRO A 206 -9.65 -9.16 3.33
C PRO A 206 -9.44 -10.61 2.88
N PHE A 207 -9.64 -10.93 1.60
CA PHE A 207 -9.52 -12.31 1.10
C PHE A 207 -8.07 -12.74 0.91
N PHE A 208 -7.24 -11.92 0.26
CA PHE A 208 -5.82 -12.27 0.17
C PHE A 208 -5.14 -12.18 1.53
N ALA A 209 -5.57 -11.25 2.40
CA ALA A 209 -5.03 -11.13 3.75
C ALA A 209 -5.30 -12.38 4.57
N PHE A 210 -6.52 -12.91 4.50
CA PHE A 210 -6.88 -14.19 5.11
C PHE A 210 -6.00 -15.34 4.60
N ALA A 211 -5.84 -15.47 3.29
CA ALA A 211 -5.01 -16.51 2.69
C ALA A 211 -3.52 -16.38 3.08
N LEU A 212 -2.99 -15.16 3.16
CA LEU A 212 -1.64 -14.90 3.68
C LEU A 212 -1.54 -15.32 5.15
N GLY A 213 -2.53 -14.95 5.95
CA GLY A 213 -2.63 -15.31 7.36
C GLY A 213 -2.61 -16.82 7.58
N ALA A 214 -3.32 -17.57 6.76
CA ALA A 214 -3.34 -19.03 6.80
C ALA A 214 -1.96 -19.67 6.54
N GLY A 215 -1.00 -18.95 5.95
CA GLY A 215 0.38 -19.39 5.80
C GLY A 215 1.31 -19.03 6.98
N LEU A 216 0.82 -18.33 8.02
CA LEU A 216 1.64 -17.83 9.12
C LEU A 216 1.52 -18.69 10.38
N ASP A 217 2.64 -18.79 11.10
CA ASP A 217 2.74 -19.43 12.41
C ASP A 217 2.70 -18.38 13.53
N LEU A 218 1.62 -18.40 14.33
CA LEU A 218 1.41 -17.44 15.42
C LEU A 218 2.48 -17.50 16.52
N ALA A 219 3.16 -18.65 16.70
CA ALA A 219 4.25 -18.76 17.68
C ALA A 219 5.41 -17.78 17.38
N LYS A 220 5.54 -17.36 16.11
CA LYS A 220 6.57 -16.44 15.63
C LYS A 220 6.12 -14.98 15.55
N VAL A 221 4.85 -14.69 15.85
CA VAL A 221 4.25 -13.34 15.67
C VAL A 221 4.57 -12.36 16.80
N TRP A 222 4.73 -12.82 18.05
CA TRP A 222 4.88 -11.91 19.20
C TRP A 222 6.13 -11.03 19.10
N HIS A 223 7.30 -11.62 18.83
CA HIS A 223 8.55 -10.88 18.70
C HIS A 223 8.56 -9.98 17.45
N ALA A 224 8.01 -10.47 16.34
CA ALA A 224 7.87 -9.71 15.11
C ALA A 224 6.92 -8.51 15.27
N GLY A 225 5.91 -8.58 16.13
CA GLY A 225 4.97 -7.48 16.37
C GLY A 225 5.63 -6.23 16.97
N LEU A 226 6.50 -6.38 17.97
CA LEU A 226 7.22 -5.26 18.59
C LEU A 226 8.21 -4.60 17.64
N LEU A 227 8.98 -5.41 16.91
CA LEU A 227 9.89 -4.93 15.87
C LEU A 227 9.12 -4.23 14.74
N GLY A 228 7.95 -4.76 14.38
CA GLY A 228 7.05 -4.18 13.39
C GLY A 228 6.49 -2.82 13.82
N LEU A 229 6.28 -2.60 15.12
CA LEU A 229 5.92 -1.29 15.66
C LEU A 229 7.02 -0.26 15.36
N GLY A 230 8.27 -0.62 15.66
CA GLY A 230 9.44 0.20 15.39
C GLY A 230 9.64 0.48 13.89
N LEU A 231 9.49 -0.55 13.05
CA LEU A 231 9.56 -0.37 11.59
C LEU A 231 8.45 0.54 11.07
N GLY A 232 7.22 0.42 11.58
CA GLY A 232 6.12 1.29 11.19
C GLY A 232 6.34 2.76 11.56
N VAL A 233 6.90 3.01 12.76
CA VAL A 233 7.34 4.36 13.16
C VAL A 233 8.44 4.86 12.22
N ALA A 234 9.41 4.00 11.91
CA ALA A 234 10.48 4.31 10.98
C ALA A 234 9.93 4.65 9.58
N VAL A 235 8.90 3.96 9.08
CA VAL A 235 8.25 4.32 7.80
C VAL A 235 7.78 5.77 7.84
N VAL A 236 7.01 6.16 8.87
CA VAL A 236 6.46 7.52 8.98
C VAL A 236 7.56 8.57 9.04
N ILE A 237 8.63 8.32 9.79
CA ILE A 237 9.72 9.29 9.98
C ILE A 237 10.63 9.33 8.76
N VAL A 238 11.17 8.17 8.37
CA VAL A 238 12.22 8.04 7.35
C VAL A 238 11.67 8.38 5.97
N THR A 239 10.44 7.96 5.63
CA THR A 239 9.79 8.38 4.36
C THR A 239 9.13 9.74 4.48
N GLY A 240 8.51 10.05 5.62
CA GLY A 240 7.71 11.27 5.76
C GLY A 240 8.54 12.55 5.79
N ILE A 241 9.74 12.56 6.36
CA ILE A 241 10.60 13.76 6.35
C ILE A 241 11.02 14.13 4.90
N PRO A 242 11.62 13.23 4.10
CA PRO A 242 11.92 13.52 2.70
C PRO A 242 10.69 13.87 1.88
N LEU A 243 9.57 13.16 2.06
CA LEU A 243 8.32 13.44 1.33
C LEU A 243 7.74 14.80 1.70
N PHE A 244 7.77 15.21 2.97
CA PHE A 244 7.39 16.54 3.43
C PHE A 244 8.21 17.62 2.71
N LEU A 245 9.54 17.46 2.66
CA LEU A 245 10.43 18.40 1.99
C LEU A 245 10.18 18.44 0.48
N ALA A 246 9.96 17.28 -0.15
CA ALA A 246 9.69 17.15 -1.57
C ALA A 246 8.35 17.79 -1.97
N ASP A 247 7.29 17.58 -1.19
CA ASP A 247 6.01 18.25 -1.39
C ASP A 247 6.20 19.78 -1.36
N ARG A 248 6.94 20.31 -0.37
CA ARG A 248 7.23 21.74 -0.30
C ARG A 248 8.07 22.25 -1.48
N ALA A 249 9.07 21.49 -1.91
CA ALA A 249 9.90 21.83 -3.07
C ALA A 249 9.09 21.91 -4.38
N THR A 250 7.95 21.21 -4.45
CA THR A 250 7.04 21.26 -5.61
C THR A 250 5.92 22.31 -5.50
N GLY A 251 5.92 23.15 -4.45
CA GLY A 251 4.90 24.18 -4.22
C GLY A 251 3.72 23.71 -3.36
N GLY A 252 3.91 22.64 -2.58
CA GLY A 252 2.98 22.20 -1.54
C GLY A 252 3.31 22.76 -0.15
N THR A 253 2.46 22.44 0.82
CA THR A 253 2.65 22.81 2.24
C THR A 253 3.44 21.76 3.04
N GLY A 254 3.68 20.59 2.45
CA GLY A 254 4.24 19.42 3.13
C GLY A 254 3.18 18.39 3.54
N VAL A 255 1.90 18.79 3.55
CA VAL A 255 0.78 17.97 4.00
C VAL A 255 0.59 16.73 3.12
N ALA A 256 0.72 16.87 1.79
CA ALA A 256 0.60 15.73 0.88
C ALA A 256 1.78 14.77 1.03
N GLY A 257 2.98 15.31 1.24
CA GLY A 257 4.17 14.50 1.51
C GLY A 257 4.01 13.63 2.76
N VAL A 258 3.54 14.22 3.87
CA VAL A 258 3.33 13.46 5.11
C VAL A 258 2.19 12.45 4.96
N ALA A 259 1.10 12.80 4.26
CA ALA A 259 0.01 11.85 4.00
C ALA A 259 0.45 10.63 3.17
N ALA A 260 1.49 10.79 2.35
CA ALA A 260 2.09 9.70 1.59
C ALA A 260 3.03 8.80 2.41
N ALA A 261 3.35 9.15 3.66
CA ALA A 261 4.31 8.41 4.50
C ALA A 261 3.72 7.16 5.18
N SER A 262 2.85 6.43 4.47
CA SER A 262 2.17 5.23 4.98
C SER A 262 2.67 3.95 4.30
N THR A 263 2.31 2.78 4.84
CA THR A 263 2.46 1.47 4.19
C THR A 263 1.07 0.95 3.82
N ALA A 264 0.90 0.45 2.59
CA ALA A 264 -0.37 -0.07 2.11
C ALA A 264 -0.66 -1.51 2.56
N GLY A 265 -1.93 -1.89 2.66
CA GLY A 265 -2.33 -3.24 3.09
C GLY A 265 -1.76 -4.37 2.21
N ASN A 266 -1.79 -4.16 0.89
CA ASN A 266 -1.20 -5.06 -0.11
C ASN A 266 0.32 -5.21 0.00
N ALA A 267 1.03 -4.26 0.64
CA ALA A 267 2.47 -4.37 0.85
C ALA A 267 2.83 -5.62 1.68
N ALA A 268 1.96 -6.06 2.59
CA ALA A 268 2.22 -7.26 3.39
C ALA A 268 2.20 -8.55 2.56
N ALA A 269 1.69 -8.49 1.33
CA ALA A 269 1.74 -9.59 0.39
C ALA A 269 3.05 -9.67 -0.41
N VAL A 270 3.80 -8.56 -0.49
CA VAL A 270 5.01 -8.46 -1.30
C VAL A 270 6.06 -9.51 -0.91
N PRO A 271 6.33 -9.79 0.39
CA PRO A 271 7.31 -10.81 0.74
C PRO A 271 7.02 -12.19 0.17
N ALA A 272 5.74 -12.61 0.18
CA ALA A 272 5.32 -13.89 -0.38
C ALA A 272 5.54 -13.95 -1.90
N ILE A 273 5.28 -12.85 -2.61
CA ILE A 273 5.52 -12.76 -4.06
C ILE A 273 7.02 -12.80 -4.36
N VAL A 274 7.83 -12.06 -3.59
CA VAL A 274 9.29 -12.04 -3.76
C VAL A 274 9.89 -13.43 -3.51
N ALA A 275 9.42 -14.17 -2.52
CA ALA A 275 9.89 -15.52 -2.26
C ALA A 275 9.43 -16.54 -3.29
N ALA A 276 8.23 -16.38 -3.84
CA ALA A 276 7.78 -17.16 -5.00
C ALA A 276 8.64 -16.88 -6.24
N ALA A 277 9.14 -15.65 -6.37
CA ALA A 277 10.04 -15.24 -7.44
C ALA A 277 11.48 -15.74 -7.25
N ASN A 278 11.93 -15.80 -6.00
CA ASN A 278 13.27 -16.23 -5.64
C ASN A 278 13.28 -16.91 -4.25
N PRO A 279 13.54 -18.23 -4.19
CA PRO A 279 13.58 -19.00 -2.94
C PRO A 279 14.61 -18.53 -1.92
N ALA A 280 15.62 -17.73 -2.30
CA ALA A 280 16.59 -17.17 -1.35
C ALA A 280 15.93 -16.32 -0.25
N TYR A 281 14.74 -15.78 -0.52
CA TYR A 281 13.95 -15.01 0.45
C TYR A 281 12.94 -15.86 1.25
N ALA A 282 12.91 -17.18 1.08
CA ALA A 282 11.94 -18.06 1.75
C ALA A 282 11.93 -17.84 3.27
N ASP A 283 13.11 -17.84 3.90
CA ASP A 283 13.25 -17.64 5.35
C ASP A 283 12.81 -16.24 5.80
N ALA A 284 12.97 -15.22 4.94
CA ALA A 284 12.54 -13.86 5.21
C ALA A 284 11.02 -13.65 5.05
N THR A 285 10.32 -14.54 4.36
CA THR A 285 8.93 -14.33 3.92
C THR A 285 7.95 -14.13 5.06
N ALA A 286 7.88 -15.10 5.98
CA ALA A 286 6.95 -15.08 7.09
C ALA A 286 7.23 -13.90 8.04
N PRO A 287 8.48 -13.68 8.53
CA PRO A 287 8.74 -12.54 9.41
C PRO A 287 8.53 -11.19 8.69
N ALA A 288 8.93 -11.05 7.42
CA ALA A 288 8.69 -9.81 6.67
C ALA A 288 7.20 -9.54 6.48
N THR A 289 6.39 -10.55 6.17
CA THR A 289 4.92 -10.41 6.06
C THR A 289 4.32 -9.86 7.35
N ILE A 290 4.73 -10.39 8.50
CA ILE A 290 4.25 -9.94 9.82
C ILE A 290 4.70 -8.49 10.10
N LEU A 291 5.97 -8.18 9.83
CA LEU A 291 6.53 -6.84 10.04
C LEU A 291 5.83 -5.79 9.18
N VAL A 292 5.61 -6.09 7.89
CA VAL A 292 4.92 -5.17 6.98
C VAL A 292 3.45 -5.03 7.38
N ALA A 293 2.77 -6.10 7.79
CA ALA A 293 1.40 -6.01 8.31
C ALA A 293 1.31 -5.13 9.57
N ALA A 294 2.29 -5.20 10.47
CA ALA A 294 2.39 -4.30 11.61
C ALA A 294 2.62 -2.84 11.17
N CYS A 295 3.45 -2.60 10.14
CA CYS A 295 3.65 -1.26 9.57
C CYS A 295 2.34 -0.67 9.03
N VAL A 296 1.48 -1.48 8.39
CA VAL A 296 0.16 -1.05 7.92
C VAL A 296 -0.69 -0.51 9.08
N VAL A 297 -0.72 -1.19 10.23
CA VAL A 297 -1.48 -0.72 11.41
C VAL A 297 -0.90 0.57 11.94
N VAL A 298 0.41 0.60 12.19
CA VAL A 298 1.09 1.75 12.78
C VAL A 298 0.95 2.99 11.91
N THR A 299 1.22 2.85 10.62
CA THR A 299 1.10 3.98 9.68
C THR A 299 -0.35 4.43 9.51
N SER A 300 -1.34 3.52 9.57
CA SER A 300 -2.77 3.89 9.56
C SER A 300 -3.19 4.76 10.76
N ILE A 301 -2.42 4.74 11.84
CA ILE A 301 -2.66 5.59 13.03
C ILE A 301 -1.80 6.86 12.96
N LEU A 302 -0.50 6.69 12.78
CA LEU A 302 0.46 7.77 12.91
C LEU A 302 0.39 8.76 11.73
N VAL A 303 0.11 8.30 10.52
CA VAL A 303 0.07 9.17 9.33
C VAL A 303 -1.09 10.18 9.42
N PRO A 304 -2.33 9.81 9.77
CA PRO A 304 -3.39 10.79 10.00
C PRO A 304 -3.04 11.83 11.06
N LEU A 305 -2.46 11.40 12.19
CA LEU A 305 -2.05 12.29 13.28
C LEU A 305 -0.95 13.26 12.83
N ALA A 306 0.08 12.73 12.16
CA ALA A 306 1.18 13.53 11.62
C ALA A 306 0.70 14.49 10.53
N THR A 307 -0.22 14.05 9.66
CA THR A 307 -0.80 14.88 8.60
C THR A 307 -1.64 16.01 9.18
N ALA A 308 -2.50 15.72 10.17
CA ALA A 308 -3.31 16.72 10.85
C ALA A 308 -2.45 17.75 11.58
N TRP A 309 -1.39 17.31 12.27
CA TRP A 309 -0.41 18.20 12.89
C TRP A 309 0.33 19.07 11.86
N THR A 310 0.75 18.48 10.74
CA THR A 310 1.43 19.17 9.64
C THR A 310 0.52 20.22 9.02
N TYR A 311 -0.75 19.88 8.81
CA TYR A 311 -1.75 20.82 8.31
C TYR A 311 -1.99 21.97 9.30
N LYS A 312 -2.14 21.69 10.58
CA LYS A 312 -2.32 22.73 11.60
C LYS A 312 -1.11 23.69 11.68
N THR A 313 0.11 23.17 11.50
CA THR A 313 1.36 23.91 11.66
C THR A 313 1.77 24.66 10.38
N PHE A 314 1.62 24.01 9.22
CA PHE A 314 2.15 24.49 7.93
C PHE A 314 1.09 24.61 6.82
N GLY A 315 -0.10 24.04 7.03
CA GLY A 315 -1.16 23.87 6.03
C GLY A 315 -1.97 25.13 5.72
N ARG A 316 -1.38 26.32 5.86
CA ARG A 316 -1.93 27.57 5.30
C ARG A 316 -1.29 27.79 3.92
N PRO A 317 -1.95 27.48 2.80
CA PRO A 317 -1.45 27.89 1.50
C PRO A 317 -1.74 29.38 1.30
N VAL A 318 -0.74 30.15 0.91
CA VAL A 318 -0.96 31.34 0.06
C VAL A 318 -1.29 30.76 -1.30
N ASP A 319 -2.51 31.01 -1.80
CA ASP A 319 -2.88 30.64 -3.17
C ASP A 319 -2.49 31.81 -4.09
N PRO A 320 -1.49 31.66 -4.98
CA PRO A 320 -1.17 32.70 -5.96
C PRO A 320 -2.23 32.81 -7.06
N ASP A 321 -3.06 31.77 -7.22
CA ASP A 321 -4.06 31.64 -8.29
C ASP A 321 -5.50 31.86 -7.79
N ALA A 322 -5.69 32.40 -6.58
CA ALA A 322 -7.01 32.79 -6.08
C ALA A 322 -7.54 34.10 -6.71
N GLU A 323 -7.09 34.47 -7.90
CA GLU A 323 -7.76 35.48 -8.73
C GLU A 323 -8.86 34.79 -9.56
N VAL A 324 -10.08 34.86 -9.00
CA VAL A 324 -11.37 35.00 -9.70
C VAL A 324 -11.59 34.05 -10.89
N GLU A 325 -12.15 32.86 -10.64
CA GLU A 325 -13.13 32.32 -11.59
C GLU A 325 -14.43 33.14 -11.43
N PRO A 326 -14.95 33.80 -12.49
CA PRO A 326 -16.28 34.38 -12.44
C PRO A 326 -17.26 33.23 -12.22
N ALA A 327 -18.12 33.35 -11.21
CA ALA A 327 -19.21 32.42 -10.98
C ALA A 327 -20.03 32.28 -12.28
N GLU A 328 -19.91 31.13 -12.94
CA GLU A 328 -20.76 30.78 -14.07
C GLU A 328 -22.19 30.72 -13.53
N ALA A 329 -23.03 31.67 -13.98
CA ALA A 329 -24.38 31.85 -13.49
C ALA A 329 -25.16 30.54 -13.65
N ALA A 330 -25.68 30.02 -12.54
CA ALA A 330 -26.54 28.85 -12.54
C ALA A 330 -27.72 29.06 -13.51
N PRO A 331 -28.06 28.06 -14.34
CA PRO A 331 -29.22 28.17 -15.22
C PRO A 331 -30.50 28.32 -14.39
N PRO A 332 -31.49 29.11 -14.86
CA PRO A 332 -32.69 29.40 -14.09
C PRO A 332 -33.46 28.11 -13.79
N ILE A 333 -33.86 27.97 -12.52
CA ILE A 333 -34.71 26.88 -12.03
C ILE A 333 -36.04 26.95 -12.79
N ALA A 334 -36.35 25.90 -13.55
CA ALA A 334 -37.66 25.74 -14.17
C ALA A 334 -38.72 25.60 -13.06
N THR A 335 -39.63 26.57 -12.98
CA THR A 335 -40.83 26.49 -12.16
C THR A 335 -41.70 25.31 -12.62
N PRO A 336 -42.26 24.50 -11.71
CA PRO A 336 -43.20 23.46 -12.07
C PRO A 336 -44.51 24.10 -12.54
N ALA A 337 -44.94 23.78 -13.77
CA ALA A 337 -46.28 24.11 -14.23
C ALA A 337 -47.30 23.30 -13.43
N GLY A 338 -48.22 24.00 -12.76
CA GLY A 338 -49.41 23.41 -12.16
C GLY A 338 -50.54 23.25 -13.18
N HIS A 339 -51.38 22.25 -12.90
CA HIS A 339 -52.61 21.79 -13.56
C HIS A 339 -52.45 20.77 -14.70
#